data_AF-A0A536WWP0-F1
#
_entry.id   AF-A0A536WWP0-F1
#
_cell.length_a   1.000
_cell.length_b   1.000
_cell.length_c   1.000
_cell.angle_alpha   90.00
_cell.angle_beta   90.00
_cell.angle_gamma   90.00
#
_symmetry.space_group_name_H-M   'P 1'
#
loop_
_entity.id
_entity.type
_entity.pdbx_description
1 polymer ?
#
loop_
_entity_poly.entity_id
_entity_poly.type
_entity_poly.pdbx_seq_one_letter_code
_entity_poly.pdbx_strand_id
1 'polypeptide(L)'
;MTPSVDHPKYKFFLRLIGSLFALALLAAPSLGVAQITITQVKVLVGGGTPAVAQDFCDTTTTCTNPNDQIWNLGGGVTLNPGQTLILTQTGVMVDAAGNVLGGNFDTSDRGRQLTACTTGNPCNVQVLLNINGGGLTSVYNSAAPVALNNFNIEPTASPSPSHNETAGWGTVVTTSTYTLGLGYADNEHTDQCPGGPATPACFPQSVFGTGGATFFIGAGLSPGPSREACGDATHPLAPAPGGGCYDAGAMLITALAPAQGCTPGFWKNHTDEWVGFSPNQLVSSVFTIPGSLSSLGQATLLQALSFQGGSGVNGAAQILLRAAVSALLNSTANIGYPLTTAQVINQVNAALATLDRATILALATTLDTDNNLVCPLN
;
A
#
# COMPACT_ATOMS: atom_id res chain seq x y z
N MET A 1 -8.62 -69.93 -29.20
CA MET A 1 -9.96 -69.45 -28.80
C MET A 1 -9.77 -68.55 -27.58
N THR A 2 -9.73 -67.24 -27.81
CA THR A 2 -9.72 -66.20 -26.78
C THR A 2 -11.16 -65.94 -26.33
N PRO A 3 -11.46 -65.87 -25.02
CA PRO A 3 -12.76 -65.39 -24.59
C PRO A 3 -12.75 -63.86 -24.62
N SER A 4 -13.62 -63.31 -25.46
CA SER A 4 -14.03 -61.90 -25.47
C SER A 4 -14.80 -61.60 -24.19
N VAL A 5 -14.38 -60.58 -23.44
CA VAL A 5 -15.19 -59.97 -22.38
C VAL A 5 -15.48 -58.53 -22.77
N ASP A 6 -16.34 -58.37 -23.79
CA ASP A 6 -17.05 -57.12 -24.05
C ASP A 6 -18.22 -57.00 -23.05
N HIS A 7 -17.93 -56.48 -21.85
CA HIS A 7 -18.97 -56.10 -20.89
C HIS A 7 -19.17 -54.58 -20.88
N PRO A 8 -20.28 -54.06 -21.46
CA PRO A 8 -20.54 -52.62 -21.58
C PRO A 8 -20.70 -51.89 -20.22
N LYS A 9 -20.85 -52.62 -19.12
CA LYS A 9 -21.02 -52.07 -17.77
C LYS A 9 -19.71 -51.52 -17.18
N TYR A 10 -18.54 -52.05 -17.56
CA TYR A 10 -17.23 -51.57 -17.06
C TYR A 10 -16.77 -50.28 -17.74
N LYS A 11 -17.10 -50.08 -19.02
CA LYS A 11 -16.80 -48.84 -19.76
C LYS A 11 -17.65 -47.65 -19.28
N PHE A 12 -18.84 -47.89 -18.73
CA PHE A 12 -19.69 -46.85 -18.17
C PHE A 12 -19.20 -46.39 -16.78
N PHE A 13 -18.74 -47.31 -15.94
CA PHE A 13 -18.26 -47.00 -14.58
C PHE A 13 -16.92 -46.25 -14.58
N LEU A 14 -15.98 -46.58 -15.48
CA LEU A 14 -14.72 -45.83 -15.60
C LEU A 14 -14.91 -44.42 -16.17
N ARG A 15 -15.91 -44.18 -17.02
CA ARG A 15 -16.22 -42.83 -17.52
C ARG A 15 -16.88 -41.96 -16.45
N LEU A 16 -17.69 -42.55 -15.57
CA LEU A 16 -18.32 -41.80 -14.46
C LEU A 16 -17.30 -41.36 -13.40
N ILE A 17 -16.31 -42.20 -13.08
CA ILE A 17 -15.24 -41.86 -12.11
C ILE A 17 -14.25 -40.85 -12.71
N GLY A 18 -13.90 -40.99 -14.01
CA GLY A 18 -13.08 -40.01 -14.72
C GLY A 18 -13.75 -38.64 -14.87
N SER A 19 -15.08 -38.59 -15.06
CA SER A 19 -15.84 -37.34 -15.15
C SER A 19 -16.14 -36.69 -13.79
N LEU A 20 -16.26 -37.45 -12.70
CA LEU A 20 -16.34 -36.86 -11.35
C LEU A 20 -14.99 -36.28 -10.88
N PHE A 21 -13.85 -36.86 -11.28
CA PHE A 21 -12.53 -36.28 -10.99
C PHE A 21 -12.16 -35.11 -11.93
N ALA A 22 -12.63 -35.11 -13.18
CA ALA A 22 -12.39 -33.99 -14.09
C ALA A 22 -13.25 -32.75 -13.79
N LEU A 23 -14.40 -32.91 -13.11
CA LEU A 23 -15.27 -31.78 -12.73
C LEU A 23 -14.94 -31.19 -11.34
N ALA A 24 -14.14 -31.89 -10.53
CA ALA A 24 -13.64 -31.38 -9.25
C ALA A 24 -12.32 -30.59 -9.36
N LEU A 25 -11.68 -30.57 -10.54
CA LEU A 25 -10.47 -29.78 -10.80
C LEU A 25 -10.72 -28.40 -11.46
N LEU A 26 -11.98 -28.03 -11.72
CA LEU A 26 -12.35 -26.72 -12.31
C LEU A 26 -12.92 -25.73 -11.30
N ALA A 27 -12.85 -26.06 -10.00
CA ALA A 27 -13.11 -25.14 -8.91
C ALA A 27 -12.23 -25.48 -7.70
N ALA A 28 -10.92 -25.66 -7.94
CA ALA A 28 -10.02 -25.12 -6.94
C ALA A 28 -10.36 -23.62 -6.90
N PRO A 29 -10.70 -23.01 -5.75
CA PRO A 29 -10.51 -21.59 -5.65
C PRO A 29 -9.06 -21.40 -6.08
N SER A 30 -8.82 -20.72 -7.20
CA SER A 30 -7.53 -20.10 -7.43
C SER A 30 -7.17 -19.50 -6.09
N LEU A 31 -6.10 -19.98 -5.44
CA LEU A 31 -5.65 -19.48 -4.14
C LEU A 31 -5.72 -17.96 -4.25
N GLY A 32 -6.77 -17.40 -3.66
CA GLY A 32 -7.31 -16.13 -4.11
C GLY A 32 -6.28 -15.09 -3.72
N VAL A 33 -5.51 -14.63 -4.70
CA VAL A 33 -4.58 -13.54 -4.47
C VAL A 33 -5.45 -12.41 -3.92
N ALA A 34 -5.21 -12.00 -2.66
CA ALA A 34 -6.10 -11.08 -1.96
C ALA A 34 -6.06 -9.72 -2.68
N GLN A 35 -6.98 -9.53 -3.61
CA GLN A 35 -7.18 -8.30 -4.34
C GLN A 35 -7.99 -7.32 -3.49
N ILE A 36 -7.78 -6.02 -3.72
CA ILE A 36 -8.67 -4.99 -3.19
C ILE A 36 -9.43 -4.35 -4.34
N THR A 37 -10.70 -4.02 -4.12
CA THR A 37 -11.51 -3.25 -5.06
C THR A 37 -11.90 -1.93 -4.42
N ILE A 38 -11.40 -0.83 -4.97
CA ILE A 38 -11.77 0.52 -4.57
C ILE A 38 -13.05 0.87 -5.33
N THR A 39 -14.16 0.99 -4.63
CA THR A 39 -15.48 1.23 -5.23
C THR A 39 -15.93 2.67 -5.10
N GLN A 40 -15.48 3.37 -4.05
CA GLN A 40 -15.78 4.78 -3.82
C GLN A 40 -14.59 5.47 -3.18
N VAL A 41 -14.42 6.76 -3.48
CA VAL A 41 -13.36 7.61 -2.96
C VAL A 41 -13.94 8.99 -2.66
N LYS A 42 -13.56 9.54 -1.51
CA LYS A 42 -13.88 10.91 -1.11
C LYS A 42 -12.71 11.53 -0.37
N VAL A 43 -12.34 12.75 -0.75
CA VAL A 43 -11.35 13.57 -0.04
C VAL A 43 -12.07 14.78 0.52
N LEU A 44 -11.98 14.97 1.82
CA LEU A 44 -12.47 16.17 2.49
C LEU A 44 -11.28 17.07 2.77
N VAL A 45 -11.41 18.33 2.40
CA VAL A 45 -10.45 19.38 2.73
C VAL A 45 -11.22 20.44 3.50
N GLY A 46 -10.93 20.60 4.80
CA GLY A 46 -11.75 21.46 5.65
C GLY A 46 -11.07 21.96 6.92
N GLY A 47 -11.06 23.28 7.06
CA GLY A 47 -10.58 24.06 8.19
C GLY A 47 -10.35 25.53 7.75
N GLY A 48 -10.57 26.48 8.65
CA GLY A 48 -10.52 27.93 8.39
C GLY A 48 -11.75 28.68 8.92
N THR A 49 -11.74 30.02 8.88
CA THR A 49 -12.85 30.86 9.36
C THR A 49 -13.38 31.76 8.25
N PRO A 50 -14.64 31.57 7.77
CA PRO A 50 -15.56 30.50 8.13
C PRO A 50 -15.12 29.14 7.57
N ALA A 51 -15.43 28.07 8.30
CA ALA A 51 -15.05 26.71 7.95
C ALA A 51 -15.86 26.23 6.74
N VAL A 52 -15.29 26.35 5.55
CA VAL A 52 -15.86 25.71 4.36
C VAL A 52 -15.10 24.41 4.15
N ALA A 53 -15.73 23.29 4.53
CA ALA A 53 -15.26 21.97 4.14
C ALA A 53 -15.66 21.75 2.67
N GLN A 54 -14.67 21.52 1.82
CA GLN A 54 -14.83 21.11 0.43
C GLN A 54 -14.68 19.60 0.35
N ASP A 55 -15.42 18.95 -0.54
CA ASP A 55 -15.33 17.52 -0.74
C ASP A 55 -15.20 17.14 -2.20
N PHE A 56 -14.15 16.40 -2.51
CA PHE A 56 -13.87 15.85 -3.84
C PHE A 56 -14.19 14.37 -3.80
N CYS A 57 -14.94 13.86 -4.76
CA CYS A 57 -15.37 12.47 -4.71
C CYS A 57 -15.46 11.84 -6.09
N ASP A 58 -15.67 10.53 -6.10
CA ASP A 58 -15.99 9.84 -7.33
C ASP A 58 -17.46 10.02 -7.75
N THR A 59 -17.75 9.79 -9.03
CA THR A 59 -19.08 9.94 -9.65
C THR A 59 -20.18 9.07 -9.02
N THR A 60 -19.83 8.00 -8.30
CA THR A 60 -20.78 7.14 -7.59
C THR A 60 -20.97 7.55 -6.12
N THR A 61 -20.21 8.54 -5.65
CA THR A 61 -20.30 9.12 -4.31
C THR A 61 -20.95 10.49 -4.35
N THR A 62 -21.81 10.81 -3.39
CA THR A 62 -22.41 12.15 -3.30
C THR A 62 -21.42 13.14 -2.67
N CYS A 63 -21.02 14.13 -3.47
CA CYS A 63 -20.33 15.35 -3.03
C CYS A 63 -21.35 16.41 -2.60
N THR A 64 -20.92 17.37 -1.77
CA THR A 64 -21.75 18.53 -1.37
C THR A 64 -22.09 19.37 -2.59
N ASN A 65 -21.11 19.56 -3.48
CA ASN A 65 -21.32 20.12 -4.81
C ASN A 65 -21.15 19.02 -5.87
N PRO A 66 -22.15 18.77 -6.73
CA PRO A 66 -22.02 17.80 -7.83
C PRO A 66 -20.83 18.04 -8.74
N ASN A 67 -20.38 19.28 -8.88
CA ASN A 67 -19.22 19.63 -9.70
C ASN A 67 -17.89 19.14 -9.10
N ASP A 68 -17.88 18.61 -7.87
CA ASP A 68 -16.68 18.09 -7.20
C ASP A 68 -16.51 16.57 -7.36
N GLN A 69 -17.37 15.96 -8.18
CA GLN A 69 -17.25 14.58 -8.62
C GLN A 69 -16.18 14.44 -9.71
N ILE A 70 -14.90 14.42 -9.30
CA ILE A 70 -13.75 14.44 -10.20
C ILE A 70 -13.23 13.05 -10.60
N TRP A 71 -13.66 11.95 -9.98
CA TRP A 71 -13.18 10.62 -10.36
C TRP A 71 -14.28 9.72 -10.92
N ASN A 72 -14.07 9.12 -12.08
CA ASN A 72 -14.98 8.09 -12.59
C ASN A 72 -14.39 6.70 -12.36
N LEU A 73 -14.79 6.06 -11.25
CA LEU A 73 -14.37 4.69 -10.92
C LEU A 73 -15.24 3.62 -11.61
N GLY A 74 -16.34 4.00 -12.28
CA GLY A 74 -17.30 3.05 -12.83
C GLY A 74 -17.85 2.10 -11.76
N GLY A 75 -17.69 0.80 -11.96
CA GLY A 75 -18.06 -0.23 -10.97
C GLY A 75 -17.03 -0.44 -9.85
N GLY A 76 -15.94 0.34 -9.84
CA GLY A 76 -14.79 0.19 -8.96
C GLY A 76 -13.53 -0.26 -9.70
N VAL A 77 -12.37 0.00 -9.10
CA VAL A 77 -11.05 -0.41 -9.61
C VAL A 77 -10.52 -1.55 -8.75
N THR A 78 -10.32 -2.71 -9.35
CA THR A 78 -9.71 -3.88 -8.68
C THR A 78 -8.20 -3.89 -8.89
N LEU A 79 -7.45 -3.93 -7.80
CA LEU A 79 -5.99 -4.04 -7.76
C LEU A 79 -5.58 -5.41 -7.24
N ASN A 80 -4.77 -6.12 -8.03
CA ASN A 80 -4.00 -7.27 -7.57
C ASN A 80 -2.77 -6.78 -6.77
N PRO A 81 -2.19 -7.60 -5.89
CA PRO A 81 -0.94 -7.29 -5.21
C PRO A 81 0.15 -6.75 -6.14
N GLY A 82 0.77 -5.66 -5.69
CA GLY A 82 1.78 -4.91 -6.45
C GLY A 82 1.19 -3.92 -7.47
N GLN A 83 -0.11 -4.01 -7.78
CA GLN A 83 -0.77 -3.03 -8.66
C GLN A 83 -1.09 -1.75 -7.91
N THR A 84 -1.11 -0.66 -8.66
CA THR A 84 -1.24 0.70 -8.15
C THR A 84 -2.38 1.44 -8.84
N LEU A 85 -3.12 2.24 -8.09
CA LEU A 85 -4.08 3.22 -8.58
C LEU A 85 -3.62 4.62 -8.19
N ILE A 86 -3.43 5.49 -9.17
CA ILE A 86 -3.27 6.92 -8.95
C ILE A 86 -4.59 7.62 -9.20
N LEU A 87 -4.96 8.49 -8.26
CA LEU A 87 -6.12 9.40 -8.35
C LEU A 87 -5.62 10.84 -8.21
N THR A 88 -6.06 11.70 -9.11
CA THR A 88 -5.66 13.11 -9.17
C THR A 88 -6.68 13.94 -9.94
N GLN A 89 -6.48 15.25 -10.08
CA GLN A 89 -7.38 16.18 -10.77
C GLN A 89 -7.80 15.67 -12.16
N THR A 90 -9.05 15.91 -12.56
CA THR A 90 -9.59 15.65 -13.90
C THR A 90 -10.21 16.91 -14.51
N GLY A 91 -9.39 17.93 -14.78
CA GLY A 91 -9.83 19.10 -15.52
C GLY A 91 -10.42 20.24 -14.66
N VAL A 92 -11.28 21.03 -15.31
CA VAL A 92 -11.80 22.32 -14.83
C VAL A 92 -13.13 22.12 -14.10
N MET A 93 -13.22 22.54 -12.84
CA MET A 93 -14.48 22.60 -12.10
C MET A 93 -15.10 23.99 -12.21
N VAL A 94 -16.41 24.11 -11.93
CA VAL A 94 -17.08 25.41 -11.85
C VAL A 94 -17.89 25.57 -10.58
N ASP A 95 -17.95 26.77 -10.00
CA ASP A 95 -18.84 27.07 -8.87
C ASP A 95 -20.31 27.20 -9.29
N ALA A 96 -21.17 27.41 -8.30
CA ALA A 96 -22.59 27.61 -8.53
C ALA A 96 -22.90 28.88 -9.36
N ALA A 97 -21.94 29.80 -9.48
CA ALA A 97 -22.01 30.99 -10.32
C ALA A 97 -21.37 30.80 -11.71
N GLY A 98 -20.80 29.61 -11.99
CA GLY A 98 -20.15 29.29 -13.25
C GLY A 98 -18.69 29.72 -13.35
N ASN A 99 -18.08 30.19 -12.26
CA ASN A 99 -16.66 30.55 -12.24
C ASN A 99 -15.82 29.28 -12.28
N VAL A 100 -14.78 29.28 -13.11
CA VAL A 100 -13.80 28.18 -13.20
C VAL A 100 -12.98 28.11 -11.92
N LEU A 101 -12.87 26.90 -11.39
CA LEU A 101 -12.11 26.54 -10.21
C LEU A 101 -11.18 25.38 -10.59
N GLY A 102 -9.96 25.39 -10.04
CA GLY A 102 -9.06 24.25 -10.14
C GLY A 102 -9.75 23.01 -9.56
N GLY A 103 -9.89 21.96 -10.36
CA GLY A 103 -10.47 20.68 -9.97
C GLY A 103 -9.56 19.80 -9.13
N ASN A 104 -8.80 20.39 -8.21
CA ASN A 104 -7.86 19.69 -7.37
C ASN A 104 -8.17 19.92 -5.89
N PHE A 105 -7.68 18.98 -5.08
CA PHE A 105 -7.72 19.05 -3.63
C PHE A 105 -6.41 19.58 -3.05
N ASP A 106 -5.63 20.33 -3.85
CA ASP A 106 -4.42 20.97 -3.37
C ASP A 106 -4.77 22.07 -2.33
N THR A 107 -4.05 22.06 -1.20
CA THR A 107 -4.13 23.05 -0.14
C THR A 107 -3.15 24.22 -0.26
N SER A 108 -2.10 24.16 -1.09
CA SER A 108 -1.16 25.27 -1.33
C SER A 108 -1.71 26.32 -2.27
N ASP A 109 -2.35 25.92 -3.37
CA ASP A 109 -2.71 26.83 -4.46
C ASP A 109 -4.20 27.12 -4.58
N ARG A 110 -4.89 27.16 -3.43
CA ARG A 110 -6.28 27.62 -3.31
C ARG A 110 -7.33 26.75 -4.00
N GLY A 111 -7.02 25.59 -4.59
CA GLY A 111 -7.99 24.64 -5.19
C GLY A 111 -9.40 25.19 -5.45
N ARG A 112 -10.41 24.68 -4.73
CA ARG A 112 -11.71 25.35 -4.51
C ARG A 112 -11.75 26.21 -3.25
N GLN A 113 -10.69 26.16 -2.43
CA GLN A 113 -10.60 26.91 -1.19
C GLN A 113 -10.25 28.36 -1.51
N LEU A 114 -11.23 29.26 -1.37
CA LEU A 114 -11.07 30.71 -1.61
C LEU A 114 -9.82 31.33 -0.93
N THR A 115 -9.23 30.66 0.06
CA THR A 115 -7.95 30.98 0.71
C THR A 115 -7.10 29.73 0.89
N ALA A 116 -5.81 29.81 0.56
CA ALA A 116 -4.83 28.73 0.77
C ALA A 116 -4.69 28.36 2.25
N CYS A 117 -4.32 27.10 2.50
CA CYS A 117 -4.06 26.62 3.84
C CYS A 117 -2.69 27.08 4.31
N THR A 118 -2.63 27.61 5.52
CA THR A 118 -1.39 28.06 6.16
C THR A 118 -1.42 27.70 7.63
N THR A 119 -0.30 27.89 8.34
CA THR A 119 -0.28 27.78 9.80
C THR A 119 -1.28 28.72 10.50
N GLY A 120 -1.58 29.88 9.90
CA GLY A 120 -2.59 30.83 10.39
C GLY A 120 -4.02 30.57 9.91
N ASN A 121 -4.19 29.70 8.91
CA ASN A 121 -5.49 29.28 8.35
C ASN A 121 -5.43 27.76 8.07
N PRO A 122 -5.50 26.91 9.10
CA PRO A 122 -5.25 25.48 8.97
C PRO A 122 -6.41 24.77 8.28
N CYS A 123 -6.09 23.79 7.44
CA CYS A 123 -7.07 22.90 6.81
C CYS A 123 -6.81 21.44 7.17
N ASN A 124 -7.79 20.77 7.74
CA ASN A 124 -7.71 19.33 7.94
C ASN A 124 -7.96 18.61 6.61
N VAL A 125 -7.25 17.50 6.39
CA VAL A 125 -7.45 16.64 5.22
C VAL A 125 -7.90 15.28 5.69
N GLN A 126 -9.00 14.79 5.12
CA GLN A 126 -9.47 13.42 5.34
C GLN A 126 -9.59 12.70 4.00
N VAL A 127 -9.11 11.46 3.96
CA VAL A 127 -9.35 10.56 2.82
C VAL A 127 -10.28 9.46 3.30
N LEU A 128 -11.33 9.21 2.53
CA LEU A 128 -12.28 8.14 2.73
C LEU A 128 -12.28 7.21 1.53
N LEU A 129 -12.25 5.91 1.78
CA LEU A 129 -12.28 4.87 0.76
C LEU A 129 -13.37 3.85 1.10
N ASN A 130 -14.07 3.35 0.07
CA ASN A 130 -14.88 2.14 0.16
C ASN A 130 -14.14 1.00 -0.53
N ILE A 131 -13.58 0.11 0.30
CA ILE A 131 -12.79 -1.03 -0.16
C ILE A 131 -13.63 -2.29 -0.04
N ASN A 132 -13.67 -3.09 -1.11
CA ASN A 132 -14.38 -4.37 -1.18
C ASN A 132 -15.87 -4.28 -0.82
N GLY A 133 -16.50 -3.12 -1.02
CA GLY A 133 -17.91 -2.90 -0.71
C GLY A 133 -18.22 -2.79 0.79
N GLY A 134 -17.22 -2.58 1.65
CA GLY A 134 -17.40 -2.44 3.10
C GLY A 134 -18.08 -1.14 3.55
N GLY A 135 -18.33 -0.21 2.62
CA GLY A 135 -18.82 1.14 2.90
C GLY A 135 -17.69 2.16 2.98
N LEU A 136 -18.03 3.43 2.75
CA LEU A 136 -17.09 4.54 2.76
C LEU A 136 -16.61 4.82 4.20
N THR A 137 -15.30 4.65 4.45
CA THR A 137 -14.68 4.84 5.77
C THR A 137 -13.49 5.78 5.68
N SER A 138 -13.25 6.58 6.74
CA SER A 138 -12.06 7.43 6.80
C SER A 138 -10.82 6.58 7.06
N VAL A 139 -9.90 6.59 6.09
CA VAL A 139 -8.64 5.83 6.14
C VAL A 139 -7.45 6.71 6.52
N TYR A 140 -7.58 8.02 6.33
CA TYR A 140 -6.61 9.02 6.72
C TYR A 140 -7.32 10.27 7.24
N ASN A 141 -6.78 10.86 8.30
CA ASN A 141 -7.26 12.10 8.89
C ASN A 141 -6.06 12.85 9.47
N SER A 142 -5.75 14.01 8.90
CA SER A 142 -4.70 14.88 9.37
C SER A 142 -5.28 16.20 9.84
N ALA A 143 -4.97 16.55 11.09
CA ALA A 143 -5.22 17.86 11.66
C ALA A 143 -4.04 18.83 11.44
N ALA A 144 -3.05 18.45 10.61
CA ALA A 144 -1.93 19.32 10.32
C ALA A 144 -2.40 20.55 9.55
N PRO A 145 -1.89 21.76 9.86
CA PRO A 145 -2.34 23.01 9.26
C PRO A 145 -2.18 23.07 7.74
N VAL A 146 -1.23 22.30 7.20
CA VAL A 146 -0.84 22.24 5.80
C VAL A 146 -0.54 20.80 5.39
N ALA A 147 -1.48 19.89 5.66
CA ALA A 147 -1.27 18.44 5.57
C ALA A 147 -0.72 17.96 4.21
N LEU A 148 -1.10 18.64 3.12
CA LEU A 148 -0.63 18.33 1.78
C LEU A 148 0.64 19.14 1.41
N ASN A 149 0.81 20.39 1.84
CA ASN A 149 1.98 21.20 1.46
C ASN A 149 3.35 20.57 1.81
N ASN A 150 3.42 19.62 2.74
CA ASN A 150 4.64 18.88 3.03
C ASN A 150 5.15 18.04 1.84
N PHE A 151 4.31 17.82 0.83
CA PHE A 151 4.61 17.09 -0.39
C PHE A 151 4.78 18.01 -1.61
N ASN A 152 4.74 19.33 -1.41
CA ASN A 152 5.01 20.35 -2.42
C ASN A 152 6.35 21.05 -2.06
N ILE A 153 7.48 20.44 -2.47
CA ILE A 153 8.82 20.97 -2.18
C ILE A 153 9.53 21.37 -3.48
N GLU A 154 9.85 22.67 -3.53
CA GLU A 154 10.62 23.33 -4.57
C GLU A 154 12.14 23.13 -4.38
N PRO A 155 12.90 22.78 -5.43
CA PRO A 155 14.34 22.67 -5.35
C PRO A 155 14.98 24.05 -5.10
N THR A 156 15.67 24.19 -3.97
CA THR A 156 16.26 25.46 -3.51
C THR A 156 17.47 25.98 -4.33
N ALA A 157 17.69 25.50 -5.57
CA ALA A 157 18.97 25.66 -6.25
C ALA A 157 18.92 25.85 -7.78
N SER A 158 17.85 26.42 -8.35
CA SER A 158 17.86 26.78 -9.78
C SER A 158 17.56 28.27 -10.00
N PRO A 159 18.37 28.99 -10.80
CA PRO A 159 18.00 30.31 -11.33
C PRO A 159 17.00 30.20 -12.51
N SER A 160 16.54 28.99 -12.82
CA SER A 160 15.53 28.70 -13.85
C SER A 160 14.13 28.67 -13.21
N PRO A 161 13.09 29.22 -13.86
CA PRO A 161 11.70 29.21 -13.39
C PRO A 161 11.05 27.81 -13.49
N SER A 162 11.83 26.75 -13.33
CA SER A 162 11.39 25.36 -13.48
C SER A 162 11.13 24.80 -12.08
N HIS A 163 9.92 25.05 -11.59
CA HIS A 163 9.36 24.74 -10.27
C HIS A 163 8.97 23.25 -10.11
N ASN A 164 9.81 22.35 -10.63
CA ASN A 164 9.51 20.92 -10.57
C ASN A 164 9.52 20.44 -9.13
N GLU A 165 8.42 19.86 -8.69
CA GLU A 165 8.35 19.26 -7.38
C GLU A 165 9.36 18.12 -7.21
N THR A 166 10.22 18.27 -6.21
CA THR A 166 11.24 17.27 -5.88
C THR A 166 10.81 16.30 -4.80
N ALA A 167 9.66 16.54 -4.18
CA ALA A 167 9.08 15.65 -3.20
C ALA A 167 8.50 14.40 -3.89
N GLY A 168 8.91 13.22 -3.43
CA GLY A 168 8.27 11.96 -3.82
C GLY A 168 6.98 11.71 -3.04
N TRP A 169 6.29 10.61 -3.36
CA TRP A 169 5.13 10.14 -2.60
C TRP A 169 5.44 9.97 -1.11
N GLY A 170 4.63 10.61 -0.26
CA GLY A 170 4.61 10.35 1.16
C GLY A 170 3.62 9.25 1.50
N THR A 171 4.08 8.09 1.97
CA THR A 171 3.17 7.05 2.48
C THR A 171 2.57 7.50 3.81
N VAL A 172 1.24 7.65 3.84
CA VAL A 172 0.49 8.13 5.01
C VAL A 172 -0.35 7.06 5.69
N VAL A 173 -0.65 5.95 4.99
CA VAL A 173 -1.33 4.77 5.57
C VAL A 173 -0.63 3.51 5.08
N THR A 174 -0.45 2.56 6.00
CA THR A 174 -0.04 1.19 5.70
C THR A 174 -1.00 0.24 6.40
N THR A 175 -1.65 -0.63 5.65
CA THR A 175 -2.51 -1.71 6.17
C THR A 175 -1.92 -3.08 5.80
N SER A 176 -2.63 -4.16 6.11
CA SER A 176 -2.26 -5.50 5.66
C SER A 176 -2.58 -5.78 4.18
N THR A 177 -3.35 -4.91 3.50
CA THR A 177 -3.84 -5.16 2.14
C THR A 177 -3.55 -4.02 1.16
N TYR A 178 -3.19 -2.83 1.64
CA TYR A 178 -2.80 -1.70 0.80
C TYR A 178 -2.00 -0.63 1.56
N THR A 179 -1.28 0.20 0.82
CA THR A 179 -0.78 1.50 1.30
C THR A 179 -1.52 2.65 0.63
N LEU A 180 -1.61 3.80 1.32
CA LEU A 180 -2.03 5.08 0.76
C LEU A 180 -0.85 6.04 0.83
N GLY A 181 -0.43 6.56 -0.32
CA GLY A 181 0.47 7.68 -0.47
C GLY A 181 -0.27 8.95 -0.85
N LEU A 182 0.23 10.09 -0.38
CA LEU A 182 -0.14 11.41 -0.85
C LEU A 182 1.04 12.05 -1.55
N GLY A 183 0.76 12.89 -2.53
CA GLY A 183 1.77 13.62 -3.28
C GLY A 183 1.11 14.72 -4.10
N TYR A 184 1.92 15.36 -4.93
CA TYR A 184 1.52 16.47 -5.76
C TYR A 184 1.94 16.27 -7.21
N ALA A 185 1.21 16.88 -8.13
CA ALA A 185 1.51 16.84 -9.54
C ALA A 185 1.67 18.27 -10.06
N ASP A 186 2.93 18.64 -10.33
CA ASP A 186 3.27 19.83 -11.10
C ASP A 186 2.92 19.60 -12.57
N ASN A 187 1.94 20.36 -13.05
CA ASN A 187 1.52 20.30 -14.44
C ASN A 187 1.83 21.58 -15.23
N GLU A 188 2.47 22.57 -14.61
CA GLU A 188 2.86 23.83 -15.25
C GLU A 188 4.29 23.74 -15.83
N HIS A 189 5.24 23.09 -15.14
CA HIS A 189 6.67 23.12 -15.51
C HIS A 189 7.12 21.85 -16.23
N THR A 190 6.51 21.60 -17.38
CA THR A 190 6.75 20.38 -18.20
C THR A 190 8.14 20.28 -18.86
N ASP A 191 9.00 21.30 -18.70
CA ASP A 191 10.27 21.45 -19.41
C ASP A 191 11.39 20.51 -18.91
N GLN A 192 11.24 19.89 -17.73
CA GLN A 192 12.18 18.87 -17.23
C GLN A 192 11.57 17.48 -16.97
N CYS A 193 10.31 17.23 -17.36
CA CYS A 193 9.79 15.86 -17.35
C CYS A 193 10.57 15.00 -18.38
N PRO A 194 10.85 13.71 -18.14
CA PRO A 194 11.49 12.85 -19.13
C PRO A 194 10.59 12.71 -20.37
N GLY A 195 10.97 13.42 -21.44
CA GLY A 195 10.16 13.56 -22.67
C GLY A 195 9.89 15.01 -23.08
N GLY A 196 10.20 15.98 -22.20
CA GLY A 196 10.08 17.41 -22.46
C GLY A 196 8.64 17.94 -22.41
N PRO A 197 8.40 19.20 -22.84
CA PRO A 197 7.11 19.88 -22.71
C PRO A 197 5.95 19.28 -23.53
N ALA A 198 6.23 18.25 -24.34
CA ALA A 198 5.23 17.48 -25.07
C ALA A 198 4.73 16.25 -24.29
N THR A 199 5.30 15.95 -23.11
CA THR A 199 4.91 14.82 -22.25
C THR A 199 4.39 15.35 -20.89
N PRO A 200 3.09 15.24 -20.59
CA PRO A 200 2.45 15.91 -19.44
C PRO A 200 2.64 15.14 -18.12
N ALA A 201 3.87 14.74 -17.80
CA ALA A 201 4.12 13.58 -16.94
C ALA A 201 5.03 13.87 -15.73
N CYS A 202 4.87 15.03 -15.09
CA CYS A 202 5.48 15.33 -13.79
C CYS A 202 4.46 15.09 -12.67
N PHE A 203 4.23 13.81 -12.36
CA PHE A 203 3.62 13.39 -11.09
C PHE A 203 4.72 13.32 -10.01
N PRO A 204 4.46 13.23 -8.69
CA PRO A 204 5.47 13.55 -7.67
C PRO A 204 6.65 12.58 -7.79
N GLN A 205 7.72 13.08 -8.43
CA GLN A 205 8.93 12.45 -8.98
C GLN A 205 9.11 12.53 -10.51
N SER A 206 10.33 12.88 -10.89
CA SER A 206 10.84 13.09 -12.25
C SER A 206 10.85 11.88 -13.18
N VAL A 207 10.14 10.77 -12.90
CA VAL A 207 10.18 9.55 -13.72
C VAL A 207 8.82 8.85 -13.81
N PHE A 208 7.75 9.51 -14.26
CA PHE A 208 6.47 8.81 -14.57
C PHE A 208 5.80 9.32 -15.85
N GLY A 209 5.90 8.53 -16.93
CA GLY A 209 4.90 8.55 -18.02
C GLY A 209 3.63 7.79 -17.62
N THR A 210 2.63 7.75 -18.49
CA THR A 210 1.40 6.92 -18.43
C THR A 210 1.62 5.40 -18.25
N GLY A 211 2.83 4.95 -17.88
CA GLY A 211 3.24 3.55 -17.75
C GLY A 211 3.83 3.14 -16.40
N GLY A 212 3.74 3.97 -15.35
CA GLY A 212 4.27 3.60 -14.02
C GLY A 212 3.22 3.23 -12.95
N ALA A 213 1.97 3.67 -13.09
CA ALA A 213 0.86 3.15 -12.29
C ALA A 213 0.06 2.11 -13.09
N THR A 214 -0.51 1.11 -12.40
CA THR A 214 -1.35 0.11 -13.09
C THR A 214 -2.65 0.74 -13.59
N PHE A 215 -3.24 1.63 -12.78
CA PHE A 215 -4.41 2.40 -13.12
C PHE A 215 -4.18 3.87 -12.78
N PHE A 216 -4.71 4.75 -13.61
CA PHE A 216 -4.60 6.19 -13.45
C PHE A 216 -5.95 6.82 -13.79
N ILE A 217 -6.53 7.55 -12.83
CA ILE A 217 -7.78 8.30 -13.03
C ILE A 217 -7.50 9.76 -12.68
N GLY A 218 -7.51 10.58 -13.72
CA GLY A 218 -6.93 11.91 -13.70
C GLY A 218 -6.81 12.47 -15.11
N ALA A 219 -6.70 13.77 -15.23
CA ALA A 219 -6.20 14.48 -16.39
C ALA A 219 -5.23 15.55 -15.87
N GLY A 220 -3.93 15.37 -16.15
CA GLY A 220 -3.01 16.50 -16.07
C GLY A 220 -3.52 17.58 -17.02
N LEU A 221 -3.54 18.83 -16.57
CA LEU A 221 -3.95 19.94 -17.41
C LEU A 221 -2.94 20.03 -18.56
N SER A 222 -3.39 19.81 -19.80
CA SER A 222 -2.51 20.04 -20.95
C SER A 222 -2.24 21.55 -21.05
N PRO A 223 -1.04 21.96 -21.50
CA PRO A 223 -0.76 23.35 -21.87
C PRO A 223 -1.55 23.71 -23.13
N GLY A 224 -2.86 23.89 -22.99
CA GLY A 224 -3.77 24.37 -24.01
C GLY A 224 -3.87 25.90 -23.98
N PRO A 225 -4.49 26.54 -25.00
CA PRO A 225 -4.66 27.98 -25.05
C PRO A 225 -5.51 28.55 -23.91
N SER A 226 -6.15 27.70 -23.12
CA SER A 226 -6.83 28.04 -21.87
C SER A 226 -5.83 28.30 -20.73
N ARG A 227 -4.97 29.32 -20.88
CA ARG A 227 -4.31 29.98 -19.73
C ARG A 227 -5.31 30.65 -18.77
N GLU A 228 -6.61 30.55 -19.07
CA GLU A 228 -7.70 31.33 -18.50
C GLU A 228 -8.43 30.67 -17.32
N ALA A 229 -7.91 29.58 -16.73
CA ALA A 229 -8.55 28.94 -15.58
C ALA A 229 -8.13 29.50 -14.20
N CYS A 230 -7.08 30.35 -14.14
CA CYS A 230 -6.69 31.08 -12.93
C CYS A 230 -6.60 32.61 -13.15
N GLY A 231 -7.12 33.09 -14.28
CA GLY A 231 -7.11 34.50 -14.66
C GLY A 231 -8.50 35.12 -14.56
N ASP A 232 -9.00 35.37 -13.36
CA ASP A 232 -9.96 36.47 -13.16
C ASP A 232 -9.24 37.64 -12.48
N ALA A 233 -9.24 38.77 -13.19
CA ALA A 233 -8.68 40.05 -12.80
C ALA A 233 -9.35 40.69 -11.55
N THR A 234 -10.22 39.99 -10.83
CA THR A 234 -10.82 40.45 -9.58
C THR A 234 -10.12 39.96 -8.31
N HIS A 235 -9.11 39.08 -8.41
CA HIS A 235 -8.35 38.64 -7.22
C HIS A 235 -7.35 39.72 -6.76
N PRO A 236 -7.40 40.23 -5.50
CA PRO A 236 -6.60 41.40 -5.05
C PRO A 236 -5.07 41.22 -5.04
N LEU A 237 -4.58 40.06 -5.47
CA LEU A 237 -3.16 39.66 -5.40
C LEU A 237 -2.69 38.90 -6.65
N ALA A 238 -3.36 39.00 -7.80
CA ALA A 238 -2.89 38.36 -9.03
C ALA A 238 -1.64 39.10 -9.59
N PRO A 239 -0.46 38.46 -9.72
CA PRO A 239 0.68 39.06 -10.37
C PRO A 239 0.59 38.82 -11.88
N ALA A 240 0.27 39.87 -12.64
CA ALA A 240 0.35 39.98 -14.10
C ALA A 240 -0.45 38.95 -14.95
N PRO A 241 -0.81 39.31 -16.20
CA PRO A 241 -1.53 38.41 -17.09
C PRO A 241 -0.59 37.30 -17.56
N GLY A 242 -0.75 36.08 -17.05
CA GLY A 242 -0.05 34.91 -17.57
C GLY A 242 0.39 33.82 -16.58
N GLY A 243 0.29 34.03 -15.26
CA GLY A 243 0.59 33.00 -14.26
C GLY A 243 -0.69 32.28 -13.82
N GLY A 244 -0.81 30.99 -14.12
CA GLY A 244 -1.93 30.17 -13.67
C GLY A 244 -1.42 29.10 -12.72
N CYS A 245 -2.02 29.00 -11.53
CA CYS A 245 -1.66 28.05 -10.48
C CYS A 245 -1.88 26.62 -10.92
N TYR A 246 -0.86 25.76 -11.04
CA TYR A 246 -1.16 24.35 -11.28
C TYR A 246 -0.21 23.32 -10.64
N ASP A 247 -0.27 23.28 -9.31
CA ASP A 247 -0.02 22.08 -8.52
C ASP A 247 -1.34 21.34 -8.24
N ALA A 248 -1.37 20.02 -8.39
CA ALA A 248 -2.55 19.21 -8.11
C ALA A 248 -2.27 18.15 -7.05
N GLY A 249 -3.13 18.09 -6.03
CA GLY A 249 -3.12 16.97 -5.09
C GLY A 249 -3.27 15.62 -5.80
N ALA A 250 -2.53 14.62 -5.33
CA ALA A 250 -2.54 13.26 -5.85
C ALA A 250 -2.56 12.21 -4.72
N MET A 251 -3.22 11.08 -5.00
CA MET A 251 -3.23 9.90 -4.14
C MET A 251 -2.67 8.71 -4.90
N LEU A 252 -1.86 7.90 -4.22
CA LEU A 252 -1.34 6.62 -4.70
C LEU A 252 -1.84 5.50 -3.78
N ILE A 253 -2.64 4.60 -4.32
CA ILE A 253 -3.09 3.40 -3.61
C ILE A 253 -2.32 2.21 -4.18
N THR A 254 -1.56 1.50 -3.35
CA THR A 254 -0.83 0.29 -3.78
C THR A 254 -1.42 -0.92 -3.07
N ALA A 255 -1.91 -1.89 -3.82
CA ALA A 255 -2.36 -3.16 -3.24
C ALA A 255 -1.16 -3.97 -2.75
N LEU A 256 -1.26 -4.49 -1.53
CA LEU A 256 -0.25 -5.34 -0.93
C LEU A 256 -0.63 -6.80 -1.09
N ALA A 257 0.37 -7.66 -1.24
CA ALA A 257 0.15 -9.09 -1.09
C ALA A 257 -0.32 -9.37 0.35
N PRO A 258 -1.28 -10.29 0.55
CA PRO A 258 -1.60 -10.72 1.90
C PRO A 258 -0.33 -11.27 2.54
N ALA A 259 -0.13 -10.96 3.81
CA ALA A 259 0.99 -11.54 4.53
C ALA A 259 0.90 -13.07 4.53
N GLN A 260 2.03 -13.73 4.31
CA GLN A 260 2.11 -15.19 4.23
C GLN A 260 3.14 -15.71 5.22
N GLY A 261 3.04 -16.98 5.58
CA GLY A 261 3.90 -17.58 6.58
C GLY A 261 3.77 -19.09 6.57
N CYS A 262 4.90 -19.77 6.69
CA CYS A 262 4.97 -21.21 6.82
C CYS A 262 5.38 -21.58 8.25
N THR A 263 4.77 -22.63 8.78
CA THR A 263 4.89 -23.02 10.19
C THR A 263 6.27 -23.60 10.51
N PRO A 264 6.66 -23.69 11.80
CA PRO A 264 7.87 -24.41 12.19
C PRO A 264 7.89 -25.87 11.69
N GLY A 265 6.71 -26.50 11.59
CA GLY A 265 6.56 -27.86 11.07
C GLY A 265 6.85 -27.97 9.57
N PHE A 266 6.42 -26.99 8.77
CA PHE A 266 6.77 -26.92 7.35
C PHE A 266 8.29 -26.84 7.17
N TRP A 267 8.92 -25.82 7.77
CA TRP A 267 10.36 -25.58 7.61
C TRP A 267 11.23 -26.75 8.09
N LYS A 268 10.80 -27.47 9.12
CA LYS A 268 11.49 -28.66 9.62
C LYS A 268 11.53 -29.80 8.59
N ASN A 269 10.49 -29.92 7.76
CA ASN A 269 10.33 -31.01 6.80
C ASN A 269 10.72 -30.63 5.37
N HIS A 270 11.00 -29.36 5.09
CA HIS A 270 11.35 -28.81 3.77
C HIS A 270 12.67 -28.04 3.85
N THR A 271 13.75 -28.72 4.22
CA THR A 271 15.08 -28.08 4.38
C THR A 271 15.70 -27.65 3.06
N ASP A 272 15.20 -28.17 1.95
CA ASP A 272 15.52 -27.81 0.57
C ASP A 272 14.98 -26.44 0.17
N GLU A 273 13.91 -25.97 0.81
CA GLU A 273 13.33 -24.63 0.60
C GLU A 273 14.05 -23.52 1.40
N TRP A 274 15.09 -23.87 2.18
CA TRP A 274 15.77 -22.89 3.04
C TRP A 274 16.66 -21.96 2.21
N VAL A 275 16.37 -20.66 2.28
CA VAL A 275 17.15 -19.61 1.63
C VAL A 275 17.89 -18.76 2.66
N GLY A 276 19.18 -18.52 2.44
CA GLY A 276 20.02 -17.62 3.25
C GLY A 276 20.57 -18.20 4.56
N PHE A 277 19.99 -19.28 5.08
CA PHE A 277 20.42 -19.96 6.30
C PHE A 277 20.57 -21.47 6.10
N SER A 278 21.43 -22.11 6.88
CA SER A 278 21.66 -23.55 6.80
C SER A 278 20.98 -24.30 7.98
N PRO A 279 20.41 -25.50 7.77
CA PRO A 279 19.90 -26.36 8.82
C PRO A 279 20.89 -26.61 9.98
N ASN A 280 22.19 -26.67 9.66
CA ASN A 280 23.27 -26.98 10.61
C ASN A 280 23.86 -25.72 11.28
N GLN A 281 23.42 -24.52 10.89
CA GLN A 281 23.88 -23.29 11.50
C GLN A 281 23.43 -23.23 12.96
N LEU A 282 24.28 -22.73 13.86
CA LEU A 282 23.93 -22.64 15.27
C LEU A 282 22.99 -21.48 15.53
N VAL A 283 22.06 -21.65 16.47
CA VAL A 283 21.18 -20.58 16.96
C VAL A 283 22.00 -19.37 17.42
N SER A 284 23.10 -19.59 18.13
CA SER A 284 23.99 -18.53 18.63
C SER A 284 24.73 -17.74 17.54
N SER A 285 24.79 -18.26 16.31
CA SER A 285 25.39 -17.54 15.19
C SER A 285 24.43 -16.53 14.52
N VAL A 286 23.13 -16.61 14.83
CA VAL A 286 22.09 -15.73 14.29
C VAL A 286 21.51 -14.83 15.37
N PHE A 287 21.18 -15.41 16.52
CA PHE A 287 20.58 -14.72 17.66
C PHE A 287 21.59 -14.55 18.80
N THR A 288 21.54 -13.41 19.47
CA THR A 288 22.31 -13.15 20.69
C THR A 288 21.65 -13.87 21.86
N ILE A 289 22.29 -14.94 22.34
CA ILE A 289 21.77 -15.77 23.43
C ILE A 289 22.40 -15.35 24.77
N PRO A 290 21.59 -14.93 25.77
CA PRO A 290 22.10 -14.64 27.11
C PRO A 290 22.82 -15.82 27.75
N GLY A 291 23.81 -15.56 28.61
CA GLY A 291 24.61 -16.61 29.26
C GLY A 291 23.81 -17.66 30.02
N SER A 292 22.71 -17.26 30.67
CA SER A 292 21.78 -18.16 31.37
C SER A 292 20.99 -19.10 30.45
N LEU A 293 21.00 -18.85 29.14
CA LEU A 293 20.33 -19.62 28.09
C LEU A 293 21.33 -20.25 27.11
N SER A 294 22.63 -20.19 27.39
CA SER A 294 23.72 -20.58 26.49
C SER A 294 23.58 -21.99 25.89
N SER A 295 22.99 -22.93 26.62
CA SER A 295 22.71 -24.29 26.11
C SER A 295 21.79 -24.30 24.89
N LEU A 296 20.84 -23.36 24.79
CA LEU A 296 19.95 -23.23 23.63
C LEU A 296 20.68 -22.70 22.40
N GLY A 297 21.74 -21.90 22.60
CA GLY A 297 22.56 -21.35 21.52
C GLY A 297 23.43 -22.38 20.80
N GLN A 298 23.63 -23.56 21.39
CA GLN A 298 24.40 -24.67 20.80
C GLN A 298 23.54 -25.59 19.94
N ALA A 299 22.22 -25.42 19.95
CA ALA A 299 21.36 -26.11 19.01
C ALA A 299 21.57 -25.55 17.60
N THR A 300 21.44 -26.41 16.61
CA THR A 300 21.29 -25.98 15.22
C THR A 300 19.91 -25.34 14.99
N LEU A 301 19.77 -24.54 13.93
CA LEU A 301 18.48 -23.96 13.55
C LEU A 301 17.42 -25.06 13.33
N LEU A 302 17.78 -26.18 12.69
CA LEU A 302 16.85 -27.30 12.49
C LEU A 302 16.42 -27.95 13.83
N GLN A 303 17.34 -28.10 14.78
CA GLN A 303 17.00 -28.62 16.11
C GLN A 303 16.09 -27.64 16.87
N ALA A 304 16.30 -26.34 16.73
CA ALA A 304 15.49 -25.32 17.40
C ALA A 304 14.02 -25.33 16.93
N LEU A 305 13.74 -25.68 15.67
CA LEU A 305 12.37 -25.91 15.18
C LEU A 305 11.64 -27.06 15.92
N SER A 306 12.39 -27.91 16.62
CA SER A 306 11.85 -29.03 17.42
C SER A 306 11.90 -28.80 18.93
N PHE A 307 12.29 -27.61 19.40
CA PHE A 307 12.23 -27.30 20.83
C PHE A 307 10.82 -27.50 21.37
N GLN A 308 10.71 -28.02 22.60
CA GLN A 308 9.41 -28.41 23.17
C GLN A 308 8.79 -27.27 23.98
N GLY A 309 9.62 -26.37 24.51
CA GLY A 309 9.20 -25.34 25.44
C GLY A 309 9.30 -25.82 26.89
N GLY A 310 8.47 -25.25 27.77
CA GLY A 310 8.38 -25.67 29.16
C GLY A 310 8.14 -24.53 30.15
N SER A 311 8.37 -24.82 31.44
CA SER A 311 8.27 -23.84 32.53
C SER A 311 9.48 -22.90 32.58
N GLY A 312 9.28 -21.76 33.26
CA GLY A 312 10.35 -20.78 33.50
C GLY A 312 10.88 -20.09 32.24
N VAL A 313 11.97 -19.34 32.39
CA VAL A 313 12.56 -18.54 31.30
C VAL A 313 13.14 -19.43 30.21
N ASN A 314 13.78 -20.55 30.56
CA ASN A 314 14.34 -21.48 29.58
C ASN A 314 13.26 -22.08 28.67
N GLY A 315 12.12 -22.51 29.24
CA GLY A 315 11.01 -23.02 28.45
C GLY A 315 10.35 -21.96 27.57
N ALA A 316 10.28 -20.70 28.03
CA ALA A 316 9.80 -19.59 27.21
C ALA A 316 10.76 -19.29 26.05
N ALA A 317 12.07 -19.28 26.31
CA ALA A 317 13.10 -19.06 25.29
C ALA A 317 13.08 -20.17 24.23
N GLN A 318 12.85 -21.42 24.62
CA GLN A 318 12.63 -22.53 23.68
C GLN A 318 11.43 -22.29 22.75
N ILE A 319 10.30 -21.81 23.29
CA ILE A 319 9.10 -21.49 22.48
C ILE A 319 9.42 -20.34 21.52
N LEU A 320 10.05 -19.26 22.01
CA LEU A 320 10.45 -18.13 21.18
C LEU A 320 11.41 -18.56 20.08
N LEU A 321 12.47 -19.31 20.39
CA LEU A 321 13.46 -19.73 19.41
C LEU A 321 12.86 -20.66 18.34
N ARG A 322 11.90 -21.53 18.70
CA ARG A 322 11.17 -22.34 17.72
C ARG A 322 10.39 -21.46 16.73
N ALA A 323 9.63 -20.49 17.23
CA ALA A 323 8.89 -19.55 16.38
C ALA A 323 9.83 -18.61 15.60
N ALA A 324 10.95 -18.20 16.21
CA ALA A 324 11.92 -17.29 15.62
C ALA A 324 12.66 -17.90 14.44
N VAL A 325 13.03 -19.18 14.49
CA VAL A 325 13.67 -19.85 13.34
C VAL A 325 12.68 -19.95 12.17
N SER A 326 11.42 -20.26 12.43
CA SER A 326 10.38 -20.23 11.39
C SER A 326 10.20 -18.83 10.80
N ALA A 327 10.15 -17.79 11.64
CA ALA A 327 10.02 -16.41 11.21
C ALA A 327 11.21 -15.94 10.38
N LEU A 328 12.42 -16.36 10.75
CA LEU A 328 13.67 -16.09 10.05
C LEU A 328 13.65 -16.66 8.64
N LEU A 329 13.17 -17.90 8.48
CA LEU A 329 13.08 -18.57 7.18
C LEU A 329 11.95 -17.99 6.33
N ASN A 330 10.80 -17.69 6.93
CA ASN A 330 9.73 -16.97 6.24
C ASN A 330 10.20 -15.61 5.71
N SER A 331 10.99 -14.87 6.49
CA SER A 331 11.50 -13.56 6.07
C SER A 331 12.56 -13.61 4.97
N THR A 332 13.22 -14.76 4.74
CA THR A 332 14.17 -14.95 3.63
C THR A 332 13.59 -15.63 2.40
N ALA A 333 12.47 -16.33 2.54
CA ALA A 333 11.81 -17.05 1.44
C ALA A 333 11.06 -16.15 0.44
N ASN A 334 11.06 -14.82 0.65
CA ASN A 334 10.37 -13.84 -0.19
C ASN A 334 8.88 -14.14 -0.39
N ILE A 335 8.23 -14.70 0.64
CA ILE A 335 6.80 -15.04 0.63
C ILE A 335 5.90 -13.90 1.15
N GLY A 336 6.42 -12.68 1.33
CA GLY A 336 5.64 -11.60 1.93
C GLY A 336 5.35 -11.79 3.42
N TYR A 337 6.34 -12.30 4.17
CA TYR A 337 6.25 -12.37 5.63
C TYR A 337 6.21 -10.95 6.26
N PRO A 338 5.43 -10.70 7.33
CA PRO A 338 5.26 -9.36 7.90
C PRO A 338 6.53 -8.67 8.40
N LEU A 339 7.54 -9.45 8.78
CA LEU A 339 8.79 -8.96 9.35
C LEU A 339 9.96 -9.23 8.42
N THR A 340 10.84 -8.25 8.28
CA THR A 340 12.15 -8.45 7.65
C THR A 340 13.05 -9.31 8.55
N THR A 341 14.05 -9.98 7.97
CA THR A 341 15.07 -10.75 8.70
C THR A 341 15.71 -9.95 9.82
N ALA A 342 16.04 -8.68 9.56
CA ALA A 342 16.63 -7.79 10.56
C ALA A 342 15.67 -7.49 11.72
N GLN A 343 14.38 -7.27 11.44
CA GLN A 343 13.37 -7.07 12.48
C GLN A 343 13.19 -8.32 13.34
N VAL A 344 13.12 -9.52 12.73
CA VAL A 344 13.03 -10.79 13.47
C VAL A 344 14.22 -10.93 14.43
N ILE A 345 15.45 -10.78 13.93
CA ILE A 345 16.66 -10.90 14.75
C ILE A 345 16.67 -9.87 15.89
N ASN A 346 16.39 -8.59 15.59
CA ASN A 346 16.42 -7.52 16.59
C ASN A 346 15.36 -7.72 17.68
N GLN A 347 14.12 -8.07 17.30
CA GLN A 347 13.04 -8.30 18.26
C GLN A 347 13.35 -9.51 19.15
N VAL A 348 13.82 -10.62 18.57
CA VAL A 348 14.16 -11.83 19.33
C VAL A 348 15.32 -11.57 20.29
N ASN A 349 16.38 -10.89 19.84
CA ASN A 349 17.51 -10.53 20.70
C ASN A 349 17.07 -9.64 21.86
N ALA A 350 16.23 -8.63 21.60
CA ALA A 350 15.70 -7.74 22.62
C ALA A 350 14.84 -8.50 23.65
N ALA A 351 13.94 -9.38 23.19
CA ALA A 351 13.10 -10.17 24.09
C ALA A 351 13.92 -11.14 24.95
N LEU A 352 14.88 -11.87 24.37
CA LEU A 352 15.74 -12.80 25.12
C LEU A 352 16.60 -12.07 26.15
N ALA A 353 17.12 -10.89 25.82
CA ALA A 353 17.94 -10.08 26.73
C ALA A 353 17.21 -9.69 28.02
N THR A 354 15.88 -9.61 28.01
CA THR A 354 15.09 -9.29 29.22
C THR A 354 15.14 -10.40 30.27
N LEU A 355 15.35 -11.66 29.85
CA LEU A 355 15.15 -12.85 30.68
C LEU A 355 13.77 -12.87 31.39
N ASP A 356 12.79 -12.13 30.89
CA ASP A 356 11.45 -12.06 31.42
C ASP A 356 10.53 -13.01 30.65
N ARG A 357 9.89 -13.93 31.39
CA ARG A 357 9.05 -14.97 30.78
C ARG A 357 7.87 -14.38 30.02
N ALA A 358 7.22 -13.34 30.54
CA ALA A 358 6.04 -12.77 29.91
C ALA A 358 6.40 -12.07 28.59
N THR A 359 7.47 -11.27 28.59
CA THR A 359 7.99 -10.58 27.41
C THR A 359 8.42 -11.56 26.32
N ILE A 360 9.14 -12.63 26.69
CA ILE A 360 9.56 -13.67 25.74
C ILE A 360 8.35 -14.38 25.12
N LEU A 361 7.34 -14.74 25.92
CA LEU A 361 6.15 -15.41 25.42
C LEU A 361 5.24 -14.50 24.58
N ALA A 362 5.20 -13.21 24.89
CA ALA A 362 4.45 -12.23 24.10
C ALA A 362 5.00 -12.18 22.67
N LEU A 363 6.31 -12.00 22.50
CA LEU A 363 6.92 -12.03 21.17
C LEU A 363 6.77 -13.39 20.50
N ALA A 364 6.93 -14.49 21.25
CA ALA A 364 6.76 -15.82 20.69
C ALA A 364 5.36 -16.04 20.11
N THR A 365 4.33 -15.50 20.77
CA THR A 365 2.93 -15.56 20.30
C THR A 365 2.72 -14.74 19.03
N THR A 366 3.32 -13.54 18.95
CA THR A 366 3.28 -12.73 17.73
C THR A 366 3.91 -13.47 16.55
N LEU A 367 5.13 -13.97 16.72
CA LEU A 367 5.82 -14.71 15.66
C LEU A 367 5.09 -16.00 15.29
N ASP A 368 4.54 -16.74 16.26
CA ASP A 368 3.75 -17.93 15.99
C ASP A 368 2.49 -17.58 15.17
N THR A 369 1.81 -16.47 15.47
CA THR A 369 0.66 -16.00 14.68
C THR A 369 1.05 -15.72 13.23
N ASP A 370 2.14 -15.00 13.01
CA ASP A 370 2.64 -14.67 11.67
C ASP A 370 3.12 -15.93 10.92
N ASN A 371 3.76 -16.89 11.61
CA ASN A 371 4.19 -18.15 11.02
C ASN A 371 3.03 -19.08 10.63
N ASN A 372 1.84 -18.87 11.20
CA ASN A 372 0.62 -19.63 10.91
C ASN A 372 -0.31 -18.90 9.92
N LEU A 373 0.20 -17.90 9.21
CA LEU A 373 -0.46 -17.35 8.01
C LEU A 373 -0.56 -18.42 6.90
N VAL A 374 -1.16 -18.07 5.76
CA VAL A 374 -1.24 -18.99 4.62
C VAL A 374 0.16 -19.25 4.08
N CYS A 375 0.62 -20.51 4.06
CA CYS A 375 1.90 -20.87 3.46
C CYS A 375 1.75 -21.04 1.94
N PRO A 376 2.54 -20.33 1.10
CA PRO A 376 2.45 -20.44 -0.35
C PRO A 376 3.36 -21.53 -0.95
N LEU A 377 4.19 -22.16 -0.12
CA LEU A 377 5.15 -23.19 -0.51
C LEU A 377 4.52 -24.58 -0.31
N ASN A 378 4.91 -25.56 -1.12
CA ASN A 378 4.31 -26.90 -1.15
C ASN A 378 5.27 -28.00 -0.72
#